data_AF-A0A368F196-F1
#
_entry.id   AF-A0A368F196-F1
#
_cell.length_a   1.000
_cell.length_b   1.000
_cell.length_c   1.000
_cell.angle_alpha   90.00
_cell.angle_beta   90.00
_cell.angle_gamma   90.00
#
_symmetry.space_group_name_H-M   'P 1'
#
loop_
_entity.id
_entity.type
_entity.pdbx_description
1 polymer ?
#
loop_
_entity_poly.entity_id
_entity_poly.type
_entity_poly.pdbx_seq_one_letter_code
_entity_poly.pdbx_strand_id
1 'polypeptide(L)'
;MPYTFGKLSGKPIISTNMMRVIRTWMDEYAQYYFIREPQAQNVDPGDLTAQLALKERLHCKSFKWYMDNVAYDVLPSYPLPPKNKVWGEARNPHTGKCLDRMGGIPGPLGVHGCHGYGGNQ
;
A
#
# COMPACT_ATOMS: atom_id res chain seq x y z
N MET A 1 16.19 -9.46 -0.92
CA MET A 1 16.35 -9.77 0.52
C MET A 1 17.33 -10.93 0.65
N PRO A 2 18.21 -10.97 1.66
CA PRO A 2 19.23 -12.01 1.79
C PRO A 2 18.66 -13.40 2.15
N TYR A 3 17.33 -13.51 2.28
CA TYR A 3 16.60 -14.74 2.57
C TYR A 3 15.49 -14.99 1.53
N THR A 4 15.08 -16.26 1.40
CA THR A 4 14.00 -16.69 0.51
C THR A 4 12.72 -16.98 1.30
N PHE A 5 11.58 -16.95 0.61
CA PHE A 5 10.28 -17.28 1.21
C PHE A 5 9.96 -18.80 1.17
N GLY A 6 10.89 -19.64 0.71
CA GLY A 6 10.70 -21.09 0.59
C GLY A 6 9.41 -21.46 -0.14
N LYS A 7 8.55 -22.26 0.53
CA LYS A 7 7.24 -22.70 0.01
C LYS A 7 6.25 -21.56 -0.28
N LEU A 8 6.53 -20.36 0.20
CA LEU A 8 5.71 -19.17 -0.03
C LEU A 8 6.26 -18.29 -1.16
N SER A 9 7.33 -18.71 -1.84
CA SER A 9 7.86 -18.01 -3.02
C SER A 9 6.76 -17.80 -4.08
N GLY A 10 6.71 -16.62 -4.67
CA GLY A 10 5.67 -16.22 -5.63
C GLY A 10 4.34 -15.77 -5.01
N LYS A 11 4.14 -15.92 -3.69
CA LYS A 11 2.97 -15.37 -3.00
C LYS A 11 3.22 -13.92 -2.58
N PRO A 12 2.19 -13.05 -2.59
CA PRO A 12 2.32 -11.63 -2.25
C PRO A 12 2.39 -11.38 -0.72
N ILE A 13 3.23 -12.15 -0.01
CA ILE A 13 3.27 -12.27 1.47
C ILE A 13 3.37 -10.91 2.16
N ILE A 14 4.28 -10.06 1.69
CA ILE A 14 4.53 -8.75 2.32
C ILE A 14 3.28 -7.88 2.23
N SER A 15 2.65 -7.82 1.05
CA SER A 15 1.43 -7.04 0.85
C SER A 15 0.26 -7.60 1.65
N THR A 16 0.07 -8.93 1.70
CA THR A 16 -0.96 -9.56 2.52
C THR A 16 -0.78 -9.24 4.00
N ASN A 17 0.45 -9.36 4.52
CA ASN A 17 0.73 -9.05 5.92
C ASN A 17 0.55 -7.56 6.24
N MET A 18 0.96 -6.68 5.35
CA MET A 18 0.71 -5.25 5.48
C MET A 18 -0.79 -4.96 5.53
N MET A 19 -1.57 -5.60 4.66
CA MET A 19 -3.03 -5.47 4.66
C MET A 19 -3.70 -5.96 5.94
N ARG A 20 -3.20 -7.03 6.55
CA ARG A 20 -3.68 -7.49 7.87
C ARG A 20 -3.48 -6.42 8.93
N VAL A 21 -2.32 -5.76 8.94
CA VAL A 21 -2.03 -4.67 9.88
C VAL A 21 -2.95 -3.48 9.63
N ILE A 22 -3.02 -3.01 8.38
CA ILE A 22 -3.83 -1.85 7.99
C ILE A 22 -5.30 -2.06 8.38
N ARG A 23 -5.89 -3.19 7.98
CA ARG A 23 -7.32 -3.47 8.21
C ARG A 23 -7.65 -3.70 9.69
N THR A 24 -6.70 -4.19 10.48
CA THR A 24 -6.93 -4.41 11.92
C THR A 24 -6.75 -3.12 12.73
N TRP A 25 -5.72 -2.33 12.43
CA TRP A 25 -5.24 -1.29 13.34
C TRP A 25 -5.46 0.14 12.87
N MET A 26 -5.50 0.42 11.56
CA MET A 26 -5.40 1.80 11.06
C MET A 26 -6.73 2.53 10.94
N ASP A 27 -7.87 1.89 11.22
CA ASP A 27 -9.21 2.51 11.18
C ASP A 27 -9.42 3.39 9.91
N GLU A 28 -9.94 4.60 10.09
CA GLU A 28 -10.14 5.62 9.05
C GLU A 28 -8.85 5.97 8.28
N TYR A 29 -7.68 5.83 8.91
CA TYR A 29 -6.39 6.22 8.31
C TYR A 29 -5.91 5.20 7.27
N ALA A 30 -6.51 4.01 7.21
CA ALA A 30 -6.26 3.05 6.14
C ALA A 30 -6.47 3.67 4.74
N GLN A 31 -7.37 4.65 4.61
CA GLN A 31 -7.62 5.35 3.34
C GLN A 31 -6.37 6.01 2.77
N TYR A 32 -5.47 6.53 3.61
CA TYR A 32 -4.26 7.23 3.14
C TYR A 32 -3.24 6.24 2.58
N TYR A 33 -3.21 5.02 3.10
CA TYR A 33 -2.43 3.95 2.49
C TYR A 33 -2.99 3.62 1.09
N PHE A 34 -4.30 3.53 0.93
CA PHE A 34 -4.91 3.24 -0.37
C PHE A 34 -4.85 4.40 -1.37
N ILE A 35 -4.68 5.63 -0.91
CA ILE A 35 -4.34 6.76 -1.80
C ILE A 35 -2.93 6.57 -2.35
N ARG A 36 -1.98 6.15 -1.52
CA ARG A 36 -0.59 5.94 -1.95
C ARG A 36 -0.42 4.67 -2.79
N GLU A 37 -1.05 3.58 -2.39
CA GLU A 37 -0.97 2.25 -3.02
C GLU A 37 -2.38 1.75 -3.38
N PRO A 38 -3.03 2.31 -4.43
CA PRO A 38 -4.41 1.94 -4.77
C PRO A 38 -4.59 0.45 -5.09
N GLN A 39 -3.57 -0.16 -5.70
CA GLN A 39 -3.51 -1.60 -6.00
C GLN A 39 -3.69 -2.50 -4.77
N ALA A 40 -3.32 -2.01 -3.58
CA ALA A 40 -3.45 -2.78 -2.34
C ALA A 40 -4.90 -2.99 -1.89
N GLN A 41 -5.86 -2.23 -2.44
CA GLN A 41 -7.29 -2.46 -2.18
C GLN A 41 -7.74 -3.86 -2.61
N ASN A 42 -7.09 -4.43 -3.63
CA ASN A 42 -7.41 -5.74 -4.19
C ASN A 42 -6.73 -6.90 -3.45
N VAL A 43 -5.90 -6.61 -2.43
CA VAL A 43 -5.18 -7.64 -1.68
C VAL A 43 -6.07 -8.17 -0.55
N ASP A 44 -6.40 -9.46 -0.63
CA ASP A 44 -7.13 -10.18 0.40
C ASP A 44 -6.23 -10.44 1.64
N PRO A 45 -6.57 -9.88 2.83
CA PRO A 45 -5.83 -10.17 4.06
C PRO A 45 -6.12 -11.59 4.62
N GLY A 46 -7.14 -12.28 4.12
CA GLY A 46 -7.72 -13.46 4.72
C GLY A 46 -8.57 -13.12 5.95
N ASP A 47 -8.85 -14.13 6.78
CA ASP A 47 -9.65 -13.96 7.99
C ASP A 47 -8.91 -13.10 9.06
N LEU A 48 -9.60 -12.07 9.55
CA LEU A 48 -9.14 -11.14 10.58
C LEU A 48 -9.99 -11.18 11.86
N THR A 49 -10.96 -12.11 11.94
CA THR A 49 -11.97 -12.16 13.01
C THR A 49 -11.32 -12.19 14.39
N ALA A 50 -10.29 -13.03 14.57
CA ALA A 50 -9.59 -13.15 15.84
C ALA A 50 -8.84 -11.86 16.24
N GLN A 51 -8.25 -11.17 15.28
CA GLN A 51 -7.50 -9.93 15.50
C GLN A 51 -8.44 -8.77 15.85
N LEU A 52 -9.58 -8.68 15.17
CA LEU A 52 -10.60 -7.68 15.46
C LEU A 52 -11.24 -7.93 16.84
N ALA A 53 -11.60 -9.17 17.15
CA ALA A 53 -12.12 -9.56 18.46
C ALA A 53 -11.12 -9.28 19.60
N LEU A 54 -9.81 -9.47 19.35
CA LEU A 54 -8.77 -9.11 20.30
C LEU A 54 -8.74 -7.60 20.58
N LYS A 55 -8.80 -6.78 19.53
CA LYS A 55 -8.82 -5.32 19.63
C LYS A 55 -10.02 -4.83 20.45
N GLU A 56 -11.19 -5.42 20.22
CA GLU A 56 -12.42 -5.13 20.97
C GLU A 56 -12.31 -5.56 22.44
N ARG A 57 -11.90 -6.81 22.68
CA ARG A 57 -11.77 -7.39 24.04
C ARG A 57 -10.80 -6.62 24.93
N LEU A 58 -9.73 -6.09 24.34
CA LEU A 58 -8.72 -5.31 25.07
C LEU A 58 -9.08 -3.83 25.21
N HIS A 59 -10.25 -3.41 24.71
CA HIS A 59 -10.69 -2.01 24.70
C HIS A 59 -9.60 -1.07 24.14
N CYS A 60 -8.94 -1.49 23.06
CA CYS A 60 -7.86 -0.73 22.45
C CYS A 60 -8.35 0.66 22.03
N LYS A 61 -7.45 1.65 22.12
CA LYS A 61 -7.71 3.02 21.62
C LYS A 61 -7.75 3.02 20.09
N SER A 62 -8.42 4.03 19.53
CA SER A 62 -8.48 4.21 18.07
C SER A 62 -7.13 4.61 17.50
N PHE A 63 -6.93 4.37 16.20
CA PHE A 63 -5.72 4.81 15.52
C PHE A 63 -5.57 6.33 15.53
N LYS A 64 -6.68 7.07 15.51
CA LYS A 64 -6.65 8.52 15.70
C LYS A 64 -5.99 8.90 17.03
N TRP A 65 -6.37 8.24 18.12
CA TRP A 65 -5.73 8.48 19.42
C TRP A 65 -4.23 8.19 19.37
N TYR A 66 -3.81 7.12 18.70
CA TYR A 66 -2.38 6.82 18.48
C TYR A 66 -1.66 7.94 17.71
N MET A 67 -2.24 8.41 16.61
CA MET A 67 -1.67 9.51 15.82
C MET A 67 -1.61 10.83 16.60
N ASP A 68 -2.59 11.11 17.45
CA ASP A 68 -2.63 12.36 18.22
C ASP A 68 -1.72 12.33 19.47
N ASN A 69 -1.51 11.16 20.09
CA ASN A 69 -0.86 11.05 21.41
C ASN A 69 0.52 10.36 21.39
N VAL A 70 0.77 9.46 20.43
CA VAL A 70 2.00 8.66 20.36
C VAL A 70 2.84 9.05 19.16
N ALA A 71 2.21 9.17 17.99
CA ALA A 71 2.85 9.44 16.70
C ALA A 71 2.54 10.86 16.18
N TYR A 72 2.49 11.84 17.09
CA TYR A 72 2.06 13.22 16.82
C TYR A 72 2.99 13.97 15.86
N ASP A 73 4.25 13.55 15.77
CA ASP A 73 5.30 14.11 14.92
C ASP A 73 5.33 13.53 13.50
N VAL A 74 4.59 12.45 13.24
CA VAL A 74 4.55 11.81 11.93
C VAL A 74 3.91 12.72 10.88
N LEU A 75 2.78 13.36 11.18
CA LEU A 75 2.06 14.18 10.18
C LEU A 75 2.81 15.47 9.77
N PRO A 76 3.53 16.16 10.67
CA PRO A 76 4.45 17.23 10.27
C PRO A 76 5.51 16.82 9.24
N SER A 77 6.12 15.64 9.41
CA SER A 77 7.12 15.13 8.46
C SER A 77 6.51 14.46 7.22
N TYR A 78 5.34 13.85 7.37
CA TYR A 78 4.65 13.08 6.34
C TYR A 78 3.16 13.46 6.30
N PRO A 79 2.83 14.60 5.65
CA PRO A 79 1.45 15.06 5.55
C PRO A 79 0.53 14.07 4.84
N LEU A 80 -0.75 14.09 5.18
CA LEU A 80 -1.75 13.21 4.59
C LEU A 80 -1.96 13.57 3.10
N PRO A 81 -1.89 12.59 2.18
CA PRO A 81 -2.05 12.87 0.76
C PRO A 81 -3.52 13.19 0.41
N PRO A 82 -3.75 14.06 -0.58
CA PRO A 82 -5.10 14.28 -1.11
C PRO A 82 -5.60 13.05 -1.87
N LYS A 83 -6.92 12.91 -2.01
CA LYS A 83 -7.53 11.80 -2.77
C LYS A 83 -7.07 11.83 -4.23
N ASN A 84 -6.78 10.64 -4.77
CA ASN A 84 -6.45 10.49 -6.19
C ASN A 84 -7.67 10.81 -7.07
N LYS A 85 -7.45 11.55 -8.16
CA LYS A 85 -8.45 11.71 -9.23
C LYS A 85 -8.44 10.52 -10.18
N VAL A 86 -7.24 10.04 -10.51
CA VAL A 86 -6.97 8.90 -11.39
C VAL A 86 -5.74 8.16 -10.88
N TRP A 87 -5.64 6.87 -11.19
CA TRP A 87 -4.48 6.04 -10.93
C TRP A 87 -4.44 4.87 -11.93
N GLY A 88 -3.26 4.30 -12.15
CA GLY A 88 -3.04 3.20 -13.10
C GLY A 88 -1.92 3.52 -14.07
N GLU A 89 -1.83 2.72 -15.13
CA GLU A 89 -0.78 2.88 -16.14
C GLU A 89 -1.01 4.10 -17.05
N ALA A 90 0.07 4.83 -17.35
CA ALA A 90 0.03 5.93 -18.32
C ALA A 90 0.38 5.41 -19.73
N ARG A 91 -0.65 4.95 -20.45
CA ARG A 91 -0.53 4.38 -21.80
C ARG A 91 -0.62 5.44 -22.89
N ASN A 92 0.34 5.44 -23.81
CA ASN A 92 0.28 6.22 -25.04
C ASN A 92 -0.64 5.51 -26.07
N PRO A 93 -1.72 6.15 -26.53
CA PRO A 93 -2.69 5.51 -27.43
C PRO A 93 -2.14 5.26 -28.84
N HIS A 94 -1.14 6.01 -29.29
CA HIS A 94 -0.54 5.86 -30.62
C HIS A 94 0.46 4.71 -30.68
N THR A 95 1.29 4.57 -29.65
CA THR A 95 2.37 3.56 -29.62
C THR A 95 2.01 2.31 -28.83
N GLY A 96 0.95 2.36 -28.01
CA GLY A 96 0.57 1.29 -27.10
C GLY A 96 1.57 1.01 -25.97
N LYS A 97 2.56 1.90 -25.77
CA LYS A 97 3.59 1.80 -24.73
C LYS A 97 3.18 2.57 -23.48
N CYS A 98 3.68 2.16 -22.33
CA CYS A 98 3.43 2.77 -21.03
C CYS A 98 4.66 3.54 -20.56
N LEU A 99 4.44 4.65 -19.85
CA LEU A 99 5.48 5.34 -19.11
C LEU A 99 6.05 4.39 -18.04
N ASP A 100 7.37 4.31 -17.92
CA ASP A 100 8.06 3.41 -16.99
C ASP A 100 9.21 4.15 -16.30
N ARG A 101 9.40 3.91 -14.99
CA ARG A 101 10.53 4.48 -14.23
C ARG A 101 11.89 3.84 -14.52
N MET A 102 11.94 2.81 -15.37
CA MET A 102 13.15 2.10 -15.80
C MET A 102 14.02 1.62 -14.62
N GLY A 103 13.41 1.41 -13.45
CA GLY A 103 14.09 0.99 -12.21
C GLY A 103 15.01 2.03 -11.55
N GLY A 104 15.06 3.28 -12.03
CA GLY A 104 16.00 4.30 -11.53
C GLY A 104 15.46 5.15 -10.38
N ILE A 105 16.21 5.30 -9.29
CA ILE A 105 16.01 6.32 -8.24
C ILE A 105 17.37 6.89 -7.80
N PRO A 106 17.78 8.10 -8.23
CA PRO A 106 17.22 8.87 -9.36
C PRO A 106 17.58 8.24 -10.72
N GLY A 107 16.73 8.40 -11.73
CA GLY A 107 17.01 7.93 -13.09
C GLY A 107 16.04 8.50 -14.13
N PRO A 108 16.36 8.36 -15.43
CA PRO A 108 15.50 8.86 -16.50
C PRO A 108 14.20 8.06 -16.58
N LEU A 109 13.10 8.75 -16.87
CA LEU A 109 11.84 8.13 -17.27
C LEU A 109 11.95 7.61 -18.70
N GLY A 110 11.30 6.48 -18.98
CA GLY A 110 11.25 5.88 -20.30
C GLY A 110 9.85 5.44 -20.69
N VAL A 111 9.75 4.82 -21.85
CA VAL A 111 8.54 4.11 -22.27
C VAL A 111 8.86 2.66 -22.56
N HIS A 112 8.06 1.75 -22.04
CA HIS A 112 8.21 0.31 -22.23
C HIS A 112 6.88 -0.30 -22.69
N GLY A 113 6.89 -1.57 -23.12
CA GLY A 113 5.64 -2.32 -23.30
C GLY A 113 4.84 -2.34 -22.00
N CYS A 114 3.54 -2.01 -22.11
CA CYS A 114 2.60 -2.05 -21.00
C CYS A 114 2.46 -3.49 -20.48
N HIS A 115 2.60 -3.69 -19.17
CA HIS A 115 2.50 -5.02 -18.56
C HIS A 115 1.41 -5.16 -17.49
N GLY A 116 0.72 -4.08 -17.09
CA GLY A 116 -0.41 -4.15 -16.17
C GLY A 116 -0.11 -4.65 -14.75
N TYR A 117 1.17 -4.77 -14.39
CA TYR A 117 1.62 -5.26 -13.06
C TYR A 117 1.79 -4.11 -12.04
N GLY A 118 1.54 -2.87 -12.45
CA GLY A 118 1.81 -1.68 -11.65
C GLY A 118 3.31 -1.47 -11.40
N GLY A 119 3.65 -0.94 -10.23
CA GLY A 119 5.03 -0.76 -9.80
C GLY A 119 5.71 0.40 -10.52
N ASN A 120 6.41 0.12 -11.62
CA ASN A 120 7.10 1.15 -12.41
C ASN A 120 6.22 1.79 -13.48
N GLN A 121 5.07 1.17 -13.81
CA GLN A 121 4.11 1.61 -14.82
C GLN A 121 2.77 1.95 -14.20
#